data_AF-A0A7Y9GM38-F1
#
_entry.id   AF-A0A7Y9GM38-F1
#
_cell.length_a   1.000
_cell.length_b   1.000
_cell.length_c   1.000
_cell.angle_alpha   90.00
_cell.angle_beta   90.00
_cell.angle_gamma   90.00
#
_symmetry.space_group_name_H-M   'P 1'
#
loop_
_entity.id
_entity.type
_entity.pdbx_description
1 polymer ?
#
loop_
_entity_poly.entity_id
_entity_poly.type
_entity_poly.pdbx_seq_one_letter_code
_entity_poly.pdbx_strand_id
1 'polypeptide(L)'
;MTAADAIHAGFADLFVPSDRIESLRQALVAGAGSNPVETVRSFAQTPGASVLAAEQEWIDDVFSADDLDEISRRLAATGRVELLAGLSPMSMAVTLESICSARRLPGIREALAQEYALVDWFVTTQPDLPEGIRAQLVHKDRDPRWSPPRIEDLPAGLAARALAHRPRRPLWDERPFSGPALSDE
;
A
#
# COMPACT_ATOMS: atom_id res chain seq x y z
N MET A 1 -10.73 -5.52 6.94
CA MET A 1 -11.25 -5.07 5.64
C MET A 1 -12.21 -6.12 5.12
N THR A 2 -13.46 -5.75 4.89
CA THR A 2 -14.55 -6.58 4.35
C THR A 2 -14.69 -6.40 2.83
N ALA A 3 -15.56 -7.18 2.17
CA ALA A 3 -15.86 -6.98 0.74
C ALA A 3 -16.46 -5.60 0.45
N ALA A 4 -17.31 -5.08 1.35
CA ALA A 4 -17.87 -3.74 1.24
C ALA A 4 -16.79 -2.66 1.36
N ASP A 5 -15.85 -2.83 2.29
CA ASP A 5 -14.72 -1.88 2.45
C ASP A 5 -13.82 -1.90 1.22
N ALA A 6 -13.53 -3.08 0.66
CA ALA A 6 -12.69 -3.22 -0.53
C ALA A 6 -13.31 -2.54 -1.76
N ILE A 7 -14.62 -2.69 -1.94
CA ILE A 7 -15.36 -1.99 -3.01
C ILE A 7 -15.38 -0.48 -2.76
N HIS A 8 -15.68 -0.06 -1.53
CA HIS A 8 -15.68 1.35 -1.14
C HIS A 8 -14.33 2.04 -1.38
N ALA A 9 -13.23 1.36 -1.05
CA ALA A 9 -11.87 1.84 -1.27
C ALA A 9 -11.39 1.75 -2.74
N GLY A 10 -12.19 1.17 -3.64
CA GLY A 10 -11.82 0.97 -5.04
C GLY A 10 -10.79 -0.16 -5.28
N PHE A 11 -10.57 -1.04 -4.31
CA PHE A 11 -9.71 -2.22 -4.47
C PHE A 11 -10.39 -3.40 -5.18
N ALA A 12 -11.72 -3.38 -5.28
CA ALA A 12 -12.49 -4.38 -5.99
C ALA A 12 -13.70 -3.74 -6.68
N ASP A 13 -14.06 -4.25 -7.86
CA ASP A 13 -15.24 -3.76 -8.59
C ASP A 13 -16.52 -4.51 -8.18
N LEU A 14 -16.40 -5.79 -7.84
CA LEU A 14 -17.52 -6.71 -7.63
C LEU A 14 -17.25 -7.65 -6.45
N PHE A 15 -18.32 -8.06 -5.78
CA PHE A 15 -18.28 -9.08 -4.73
C PHE A 15 -18.93 -10.37 -5.23
N VAL A 16 -18.19 -11.47 -5.19
CA VAL A 16 -18.70 -12.82 -5.46
C VAL A 16 -18.58 -13.66 -4.19
N PRO A 17 -19.69 -14.21 -3.65
CA PRO A 17 -19.65 -15.12 -2.51
C PRO A 17 -18.76 -16.33 -2.75
N SER A 18 -18.03 -16.76 -1.72
CA SER A 18 -17.03 -17.83 -1.87
C SER A 18 -17.61 -19.17 -2.33
N ASP A 19 -18.85 -19.48 -1.95
CA ASP A 19 -19.58 -20.68 -2.38
C ASP A 19 -19.92 -20.68 -3.88
N ARG A 20 -19.86 -19.51 -4.54
CA ARG A 20 -20.11 -19.35 -5.98
C ARG A 20 -18.84 -19.32 -6.84
N ILE A 21 -17.65 -19.26 -6.23
CA ILE A 21 -16.38 -19.14 -6.96
C ILE A 21 -16.15 -20.34 -7.91
N GLU A 22 -16.48 -21.55 -7.46
CA GLU A 22 -16.34 -22.75 -8.29
C GLU A 22 -17.24 -22.71 -9.53
N SER A 23 -18.50 -22.34 -9.36
CA SER A 23 -19.45 -22.19 -10.48
C SER A 23 -19.06 -21.06 -11.42
N LEU A 24 -18.57 -19.93 -10.89
CA LEU A 24 -18.05 -18.83 -11.70
C LEU A 24 -16.86 -19.30 -12.55
N ARG A 25 -15.91 -20.03 -11.95
CA ARG A 25 -14.77 -20.60 -12.68
C ARG A 25 -15.23 -21.49 -13.83
N GLN A 26 -16.18 -22.39 -13.58
CA GLN A 26 -16.72 -23.27 -14.60
C GLN A 26 -17.40 -22.49 -15.74
N ALA A 27 -18.18 -21.45 -15.41
CA ALA A 27 -18.82 -20.59 -16.40
C ALA A 27 -17.80 -19.84 -17.27
N LEU A 28 -16.73 -19.31 -16.67
CA LEU A 28 -15.65 -18.64 -17.40
C LEU A 28 -14.90 -19.62 -18.33
N VAL A 29 -14.58 -20.82 -17.85
CA VAL A 29 -13.88 -21.86 -18.65
C VAL A 29 -14.75 -22.34 -19.81
N ALA A 30 -16.06 -22.51 -19.59
CA ALA A 30 -17.00 -22.94 -20.61
C ALA A 30 -17.28 -21.86 -21.67
N GLY A 31 -16.79 -20.62 -21.48
CA GLY A 31 -17.18 -19.49 -22.32
C GLY A 31 -18.68 -19.19 -22.22
N ALA A 32 -19.27 -19.42 -21.05
CA ALA A 32 -20.68 -19.14 -20.82
C ALA A 32 -20.90 -17.63 -20.86
N GLY A 33 -21.41 -17.15 -22.00
CA GLY A 33 -21.60 -15.74 -22.32
C GLY A 33 -20.56 -15.21 -23.32
N SER A 34 -20.95 -14.21 -24.10
CA SER A 34 -20.07 -13.61 -25.12
C SER A 34 -18.95 -12.73 -24.52
N ASN A 35 -19.03 -12.40 -23.22
CA ASN A 35 -18.13 -11.47 -22.54
C ASN A 35 -17.83 -11.96 -21.10
N PRO A 36 -16.55 -12.22 -20.74
CA PRO A 36 -16.14 -12.62 -19.40
C PRO A 36 -16.59 -11.66 -18.29
N VAL A 37 -16.67 -10.36 -18.57
CA VAL A 37 -17.12 -9.34 -17.61
C VAL A 37 -18.58 -9.56 -17.23
N GLU A 38 -19.45 -9.83 -18.21
CA GLU A 38 -20.86 -10.13 -17.96
C GLU A 38 -21.03 -11.46 -17.22
N THR A 39 -20.20 -12.45 -17.53
CA THR A 39 -20.15 -13.69 -16.77
C THR A 39 -19.87 -13.40 -15.30
N VAL A 40 -18.80 -12.66 -14.95
CA VAL A 40 -18.49 -12.32 -13.55
C VAL A 40 -19.64 -11.54 -12.89
N ARG A 41 -20.23 -10.56 -13.58
CA ARG A 41 -21.36 -9.76 -13.07
C ARG A 41 -22.57 -10.63 -12.71
N SER A 42 -22.86 -11.67 -13.48
CA SER A 42 -23.99 -12.57 -13.19
C SER A 42 -23.85 -13.36 -11.88
N PHE A 43 -22.61 -13.53 -11.38
CA PHE A 43 -22.34 -14.17 -10.09
C PHE A 43 -22.19 -13.17 -8.95
N ALA A 44 -22.05 -11.88 -9.25
CA ALA A 44 -21.84 -10.84 -8.26
C ALA A 44 -23.09 -10.61 -7.39
N GLN A 45 -22.85 -10.18 -6.15
CA GLN A 45 -23.87 -9.77 -5.21
C GLN A 45 -23.51 -8.42 -4.60
N THR A 46 -24.52 -7.70 -4.12
CA THR A 46 -24.30 -6.49 -3.34
C THR A 46 -23.76 -6.87 -1.96
N PRO A 47 -22.58 -6.39 -1.55
CA PRO A 47 -22.06 -6.64 -0.22
C PRO A 47 -22.91 -5.88 0.83
N GLY A 48 -22.65 -6.13 2.11
CA GLY A 48 -23.24 -5.35 3.21
C GLY A 48 -22.74 -3.90 3.25
N ALA A 49 -23.06 -3.19 4.33
CA ALA A 49 -22.55 -1.84 4.55
C ALA A 49 -21.02 -1.82 4.77
N SER A 50 -20.36 -0.80 4.23
CA SER A 50 -18.93 -0.55 4.43
C SER A 50 -18.71 0.08 5.81
N VAL A 51 -17.89 -0.55 6.63
CA VAL A 51 -17.45 0.02 7.92
C VAL A 51 -16.47 1.16 7.65
N LEU A 52 -15.62 0.98 6.63
CA LEU A 52 -14.68 2.02 6.19
C LEU A 52 -15.39 3.31 5.78
N ALA A 53 -16.55 3.22 5.14
CA ALA A 53 -17.34 4.39 4.77
C ALA A 53 -17.82 5.19 6.00
N ALA A 54 -18.18 4.49 7.09
CA ALA A 54 -18.60 5.14 8.33
C ALA A 54 -17.43 5.80 9.08
N GLU A 55 -16.23 5.29 8.91
CA GLU A 55 -15.00 5.82 9.51
C GLU A 55 -14.31 6.87 8.63
N GLN A 56 -14.80 7.14 7.42
CA GLN A 56 -14.06 7.92 6.42
C GLN A 56 -13.78 9.37 6.87
N GLU A 57 -14.74 10.05 7.48
CA GLU A 57 -14.61 11.48 7.81
C GLU A 57 -13.40 11.78 8.70
N TRP A 58 -13.20 11.01 9.77
CA TRP A 58 -12.05 11.22 10.66
C TRP A 58 -10.74 10.71 10.05
N ILE A 59 -10.79 9.65 9.21
CA ILE A 59 -9.60 9.17 8.47
C ILE A 59 -9.11 10.28 7.55
N ASP A 60 -10.01 10.87 6.78
CA ASP A 60 -9.69 11.95 5.85
C ASP A 60 -9.16 13.18 6.61
N ASP A 61 -9.76 13.57 7.73
CA ASP A 61 -9.26 14.67 8.57
C ASP A 61 -7.86 14.41 9.14
N VAL A 62 -7.59 13.21 9.66
CA VAL A 62 -6.29 12.87 10.25
C VAL A 62 -5.21 12.76 9.19
N PHE A 63 -5.45 11.97 8.13
CA PHE A 63 -4.45 11.58 7.16
C PHE A 63 -4.37 12.51 5.93
N SER A 64 -5.10 13.64 5.93
CA SER A 64 -4.85 14.73 4.97
C SER A 64 -3.58 15.53 5.26
N ALA A 65 -2.93 15.30 6.41
CA ALA A 65 -1.69 15.97 6.77
C ALA A 65 -0.49 15.31 6.07
N ASP A 66 0.45 16.13 5.60
CA ASP A 66 1.68 15.67 4.91
C ASP A 66 2.86 15.47 5.88
N ASP A 67 2.61 15.50 7.19
CA ASP A 67 3.63 15.43 8.23
C ASP A 67 3.26 14.44 9.33
N LEU A 68 4.22 13.63 9.77
CA LEU A 68 3.99 12.54 10.71
C LEU A 68 3.73 13.04 12.14
N ASP A 69 4.33 14.15 12.56
CA ASP A 69 4.05 14.76 13.86
C ASP A 69 2.62 15.29 13.90
N GLU A 70 2.19 15.93 12.81
CA GLU A 70 0.82 16.41 12.64
C GLU A 70 -0.21 15.27 12.66
N ILE A 71 0.04 14.19 11.91
CA ILE A 71 -0.82 12.99 11.94
C ILE A 71 -0.90 12.43 13.36
N SER A 72 0.24 12.30 14.06
CA SER A 72 0.30 11.79 15.43
C SER A 72 -0.51 12.66 16.39
N ARG A 73 -0.42 13.99 16.25
CA ARG A 73 -1.18 14.95 17.04
C ARG A 73 -2.68 14.86 16.77
N ARG A 74 -3.10 14.74 15.51
CA ARG A 74 -4.53 14.56 15.15
C ARG A 74 -5.08 13.23 15.66
N LEU A 75 -4.32 12.15 15.55
CA LEU A 75 -4.68 10.85 16.14
C LEU A 75 -4.83 10.93 17.66
N ALA A 76 -3.93 11.63 18.36
CA ALA A 76 -4.05 11.84 19.79
C ALA A 76 -5.35 12.59 20.16
N ALA A 77 -5.76 13.58 19.37
CA ALA A 77 -7.02 14.31 19.58
C ALA A 77 -8.27 13.43 19.38
N THR A 78 -8.19 12.38 18.57
CA THR A 78 -9.28 11.39 18.40
C THR A 78 -9.23 10.24 19.41
N GLY A 79 -8.18 10.18 20.25
CA GLY A 79 -7.95 9.09 21.19
C GLY A 79 -7.52 7.78 20.52
N ARG A 80 -6.86 7.85 19.35
CA ARG A 80 -6.47 6.69 18.51
C ARG A 80 -4.96 6.62 18.23
N VAL A 81 -4.13 7.23 19.09
CA VAL A 81 -2.66 7.30 18.88
C VAL A 81 -2.00 5.92 18.89
N GLU A 82 -2.61 4.95 19.55
CA GLU A 82 -2.19 3.56 19.61
C GLU A 82 -2.18 2.87 18.23
N LEU A 83 -2.85 3.43 17.23
CA LEU A 83 -2.75 2.95 15.85
C LEU A 83 -1.32 3.05 15.29
N LEU A 84 -0.49 3.95 15.82
CA LEU A 84 0.92 4.06 15.46
C LEU A 84 1.84 3.22 16.36
N ALA A 85 1.32 2.64 17.45
CA ALA A 85 2.13 1.95 18.42
C ALA A 85 2.75 0.67 17.84
N GLY A 86 4.05 0.48 18.10
CA GLY A 86 4.79 -0.69 17.63
C GLY A 86 5.22 -0.64 16.16
N LEU A 87 4.85 0.40 15.41
CA LEU A 87 5.36 0.64 14.07
C LEU A 87 6.74 1.30 14.11
N SER A 88 7.59 1.03 13.11
CA SER A 88 8.87 1.73 12.97
C SER A 88 8.63 3.21 12.62
N PRO A 89 9.13 4.17 13.42
CA PRO A 89 9.04 5.60 13.10
C PRO A 89 9.64 5.93 11.74
N MET A 90 10.78 5.30 11.41
CA MET A 90 11.45 5.47 10.13
C MET A 90 10.58 4.98 8.97
N SER A 91 10.02 3.77 9.08
CA SER A 91 9.14 3.24 8.05
C SER A 91 7.91 4.12 7.84
N MET A 92 7.28 4.60 8.92
CA MET A 92 6.13 5.50 8.82
C MET A 92 6.46 6.80 8.06
N ALA A 93 7.56 7.47 8.41
CA ALA A 93 7.97 8.71 7.76
C ALA A 93 8.30 8.51 6.27
N VAL A 94 9.00 7.43 5.94
CA VAL A 94 9.34 7.10 4.54
C VAL A 94 8.10 6.69 3.74
N THR A 95 7.16 5.94 4.33
CA THR A 95 5.91 5.56 3.67
C THR A 95 5.03 6.77 3.37
N LEU A 96 4.88 7.69 4.33
CA LEU A 96 4.11 8.94 4.12
C LEU A 96 4.66 9.72 2.93
N GLU A 97 5.96 9.98 2.92
CA GLU A 97 6.61 10.71 1.83
C GLU A 97 6.55 9.92 0.51
N SER A 98 6.68 8.58 0.53
CA SER A 98 6.57 7.77 -0.69
C SER A 98 5.20 7.92 -1.34
N ILE A 99 4.12 7.85 -0.54
CA ILE A 99 2.74 8.01 -1.00
C ILE A 99 2.53 9.42 -1.55
N CYS A 100 2.96 10.46 -0.82
CA CYS A 100 2.81 11.84 -1.27
C CYS A 100 3.61 12.14 -2.54
N SER A 101 4.83 11.59 -2.66
CA SER A 101 5.67 11.69 -3.86
C SER A 101 5.06 10.96 -5.06
N ALA A 102 4.52 9.75 -4.86
CA ALA A 102 3.96 8.94 -5.94
C ALA A 102 2.82 9.65 -6.69
N ARG A 103 2.02 10.48 -6.00
CA ARG A 103 0.95 11.29 -6.62
C ARG A 103 1.45 12.30 -7.66
N ARG A 104 2.74 12.66 -7.60
CA ARG A 104 3.39 13.62 -8.51
C ARG A 104 4.19 12.94 -9.62
N LEU A 105 4.29 11.61 -9.61
CA LEU A 105 5.05 10.88 -10.61
C LEU A 105 4.27 10.74 -11.93
N PRO A 106 4.97 10.67 -13.08
CA PRO A 106 4.33 10.56 -14.40
C PRO A 106 3.48 9.30 -14.61
N GLY A 107 3.80 8.21 -13.91
CA GLY A 107 3.05 6.97 -14.04
C GLY A 107 3.59 5.83 -13.18
N ILE A 108 3.01 4.65 -13.41
CA ILE A 108 3.30 3.44 -12.64
C ILE A 108 4.77 2.99 -12.77
N ARG A 109 5.41 3.24 -13.90
CA ARG A 109 6.82 2.85 -14.13
C ARG A 109 7.74 3.58 -13.15
N GLU A 110 7.52 4.89 -12.96
CA GLU A 110 8.30 5.72 -12.05
C GLU A 110 7.95 5.42 -10.60
N ALA A 111 6.67 5.18 -10.28
CA ALA A 111 6.25 4.77 -8.94
C ALA A 111 6.92 3.45 -8.52
N LEU A 112 6.92 2.44 -9.40
CA LEU A 112 7.61 1.17 -9.13
C LEU A 112 9.13 1.34 -9.01
N ALA A 113 9.74 2.25 -9.79
CA ALA A 113 11.16 2.55 -9.65
C ALA A 113 11.50 3.21 -8.30
N GLN A 114 10.64 4.12 -7.83
CA GLN A 114 10.74 4.73 -6.49
C GLN A 114 10.65 3.66 -5.41
N GLU A 115 9.61 2.81 -5.44
CA GLU A 115 9.42 1.73 -4.45
C GLU A 115 10.58 0.74 -4.44
N TYR A 116 11.08 0.35 -5.62
CA TYR A 116 12.24 -0.52 -5.72
C TYR A 116 13.50 0.12 -5.10
N ALA A 117 13.74 1.41 -5.35
CA ALA A 117 14.85 2.13 -4.74
C ALA A 117 14.70 2.22 -3.20
N LEU A 118 13.50 2.47 -2.69
CA LEU A 118 13.23 2.50 -1.25
C LEU A 118 13.45 1.14 -0.59
N VAL A 119 13.01 0.05 -1.23
CA VAL A 119 13.24 -1.31 -0.73
C VAL A 119 14.74 -1.63 -0.69
N ASP A 120 15.50 -1.31 -1.74
CA ASP A 120 16.96 -1.49 -1.75
C ASP A 120 17.63 -0.66 -0.65
N TRP A 121 17.18 0.59 -0.44
CA TRP A 121 17.65 1.44 0.64
C TRP A 121 17.39 0.82 2.02
N PHE A 122 16.17 0.35 2.29
CA PHE A 122 15.83 -0.32 3.55
C PHE A 122 16.68 -1.56 3.79
N VAL A 123 16.84 -2.42 2.79
CA VAL A 123 17.59 -3.67 2.89
C VAL A 123 19.08 -3.43 3.12
N THR A 124 19.66 -2.44 2.44
CA THR A 124 21.12 -2.25 2.41
C THR A 124 21.63 -1.30 3.48
N THR A 125 20.79 -0.39 3.98
CA THR A 125 21.25 0.72 4.82
C THR A 125 20.54 0.83 6.17
N GLN A 126 19.34 0.24 6.33
CA GLN A 126 18.53 0.46 7.53
C GLN A 126 18.44 -0.78 8.43
N PRO A 127 18.52 -0.62 9.76
CA PRO A 127 18.45 -1.73 10.71
C PRO A 127 17.03 -2.24 10.94
N ASP A 128 16.01 -1.41 10.69
CA ASP A 128 14.62 -1.68 11.07
C ASP A 128 13.98 -2.80 10.24
N LEU A 129 14.34 -2.97 8.97
CA LEU A 129 13.76 -4.05 8.16
C LEU A 129 14.19 -5.44 8.67
N PRO A 130 15.49 -5.74 8.87
CA PRO A 130 15.92 -6.97 9.53
C PRO A 130 15.32 -7.16 10.93
N GLU A 131 15.23 -6.08 11.73
CA GLU A 131 14.68 -6.14 13.08
C GLU A 131 13.19 -6.48 13.08
N GLY A 132 12.41 -5.91 12.17
CA GLY A 132 11.00 -6.22 12.02
C GLY A 132 10.77 -7.67 11.61
N ILE A 133 11.58 -8.17 10.68
CA ILE A 133 11.58 -9.59 10.29
C ILE A 133 11.92 -10.48 11.49
N ARG A 134 12.95 -10.12 12.25
CA ARG A 134 13.36 -10.84 13.45
C ARG A 134 12.21 -10.93 14.46
N ALA A 135 11.61 -9.79 14.80
CA ALA A 135 10.57 -9.71 15.82
C ALA A 135 9.27 -10.42 15.40
N GLN A 136 8.88 -10.33 14.12
CA GLN A 136 7.60 -10.87 13.66
C GLN A 136 7.67 -12.32 13.17
N LEU A 137 8.75 -12.71 12.49
CA LEU A 137 8.82 -13.99 11.76
C LEU A 137 9.83 -14.97 12.35
N VAL A 138 10.98 -14.48 12.82
CA VAL A 138 12.07 -15.35 13.30
C VAL A 138 11.89 -15.71 14.77
N HIS A 139 11.93 -14.72 15.65
CA HIS A 139 11.78 -14.89 17.10
C HIS A 139 10.31 -14.84 17.52
N LYS A 140 9.46 -14.15 16.75
CA LYS A 140 8.01 -14.03 17.00
C LYS A 140 7.68 -13.44 18.38
N ASP A 141 8.58 -12.61 18.91
CA ASP A 141 8.38 -11.93 20.20
C ASP A 141 7.41 -10.74 20.09
N ARG A 142 7.17 -10.23 18.87
CA ARG A 142 6.38 -9.01 18.62
C ARG A 142 6.90 -7.79 19.39
N ASP A 143 8.20 -7.77 19.70
CA ASP A 143 8.88 -6.70 20.44
C ASP A 143 10.09 -6.18 19.64
N PRO A 144 9.83 -5.45 18.53
CA PRO A 144 10.90 -4.90 17.71
C PRO A 144 11.58 -3.71 18.38
N ARG A 145 12.90 -3.65 18.25
CA ARG A 145 13.75 -2.55 18.75
C ARG A 145 14.09 -1.59 17.64
N TRP A 146 13.15 -0.70 17.33
CA TRP A 146 13.31 0.30 16.27
C TRP A 146 14.41 1.32 16.55
N SER A 147 15.07 1.77 15.48
CA SER A 147 16.13 2.76 15.53
C SER A 147 15.93 3.84 14.44
N PRO A 148 15.48 5.06 14.78
CA PRO A 148 15.18 5.52 16.13
C PRO A 148 13.88 4.94 16.72
N PRO A 149 13.73 4.89 18.05
CA PRO A 149 12.55 4.30 18.70
C PRO A 149 11.33 5.22 18.72
N ARG A 150 11.49 6.52 18.45
CA ARG A 150 10.42 7.53 18.53
C ARG A 150 10.39 8.40 17.28
N ILE A 151 9.22 8.96 16.99
CA ILE A 151 9.01 9.86 15.84
C ILE A 151 9.83 11.15 16.02
N GLU A 152 9.83 11.71 17.23
CA GLU A 152 10.57 12.93 17.58
C GLU A 152 12.10 12.81 17.40
N ASP A 153 12.63 11.59 17.39
CA ASP A 153 14.06 11.29 17.24
C ASP A 153 14.47 11.09 15.76
N LEU A 154 13.53 11.24 14.81
CA LEU A 154 13.81 11.07 13.39
C LEU A 154 14.78 12.14 12.88
N PRO A 155 15.86 11.74 12.18
CA PRO A 155 16.77 12.70 11.57
C PRO A 155 16.06 13.58 10.54
N ALA A 156 16.30 14.90 10.60
CA ALA A 156 15.78 15.83 9.60
C ALA A 156 16.13 15.38 8.16
N GLY A 157 15.15 15.45 7.26
CA GLY A 157 15.31 15.06 5.85
C GLY A 157 15.49 13.56 5.60
N LEU A 158 15.19 12.68 6.56
CA LEU A 158 15.30 11.22 6.41
C LEU A 158 14.56 10.70 5.16
N ALA A 159 13.27 11.04 5.03
CA ALA A 159 12.45 10.56 3.92
C ALA A 159 12.96 11.07 2.55
N ALA A 160 13.37 12.33 2.48
CA ALA A 160 13.99 12.90 1.29
C ALA A 160 15.30 12.17 0.90
N ARG A 161 16.15 11.83 1.89
CA ARG A 161 17.35 11.02 1.63
C ARG A 161 17.02 9.62 1.15
N ALA A 162 16.00 8.98 1.71
CA ALA A 162 15.54 7.66 1.27
C ALA A 162 15.07 7.70 -0.19
N LEU A 163 14.23 8.68 -0.56
CA LEU A 163 13.78 8.87 -1.95
C LEU A 163 14.89 9.23 -2.94
N ALA A 164 15.95 9.88 -2.46
CA ALA A 164 17.12 10.20 -3.27
C ALA A 164 18.03 8.99 -3.51
N HIS A 165 17.82 7.86 -2.81
CA HIS A 165 18.61 6.64 -3.00
C HIS A 165 18.54 6.16 -4.44
N ARG A 166 19.68 5.65 -4.94
CA ARG A 166 19.77 5.07 -6.28
C ARG A 166 20.34 3.66 -6.15
N PRO A 167 19.55 2.62 -6.46
CA PRO A 167 20.03 1.25 -6.38
C PRO A 167 21.16 1.04 -7.38
N ARG A 168 22.12 0.16 -7.05
CA ARG A 168 23.29 -0.13 -7.91
C ARG A 168 22.88 -0.60 -9.31
N ARG A 169 21.74 -1.29 -9.40
CA ARG A 169 21.10 -1.67 -10.64
C ARG A 169 19.70 -1.07 -10.65
N PRO A 170 19.35 -0.18 -11.60
CA PRO A 170 18.00 0.36 -11.70
C PRO A 170 16.99 -0.76 -12.02
N LEU A 171 15.73 -0.57 -11.62
CA LEU A 171 14.64 -1.51 -11.93
C LEU A 171 14.46 -1.66 -13.45
N TRP A 172 14.65 -0.55 -14.16
CA TRP A 172 14.48 -0.44 -15.59
C TRP A 172 15.82 -0.19 -16.25
N ASP A 173 16.11 -0.92 -17.33
CA ASP A 173 17.20 -0.54 -18.22
C ASP A 173 16.86 0.81 -18.89
N GLU A 174 17.88 1.64 -19.14
CA GLU A 174 17.72 2.94 -19.83
C GLU A 174 17.31 2.80 -21.31
N ARG A 175 17.21 1.57 -21.83
CA ARG A 175 16.72 1.34 -23.18
C ARG A 175 15.19 1.44 -23.20
N PRO A 176 14.62 2.25 -24.12
CA PRO A 176 13.18 2.28 -24.32
C PRO A 176 12.63 0.87 -24.58
N PHE A 177 11.48 0.56 -24.00
CA PHE A 177 10.77 -0.68 -24.30
C PHE A 177 10.39 -0.68 -25.79
N SER A 178 11.06 -1.51 -26.59
CA SER A 178 10.72 -1.76 -27.99
C SER A 178 9.64 -2.85 -28.06
N GLY A 179 8.50 -2.61 -27.42
CA GLY A 179 7.31 -3.45 -27.62
C GLY A 179 6.68 -3.18 -28.99
N PRO A 180 5.93 -4.13 -29.55
CA PRO A 180 5.11 -3.84 -30.72
C PRO A 180 4.17 -2.69 -30.37
N ALA A 181 4.08 -1.69 -31.26
CA ALA A 181 3.07 -0.66 -31.17
C ALA A 181 1.72 -1.36 -31.03
N LEU A 182 0.97 -1.04 -29.99
CA LEU A 182 -0.43 -1.45 -29.91
C LEU A 182 -1.10 -0.78 -31.10
N SER A 183 -1.47 -1.60 -32.09
CA SER A 183 -2.31 -1.16 -33.19
C SER A 183 -3.62 -0.68 -32.59
N ASP A 184 -3.99 0.58 -32.85
CA ASP A 184 -5.34 1.04 -32.59
C ASP A 184 -6.30 0.25 -33.51
N GLU A 185 -7.04 -0.71 -32.94
CA GLU A 185 -8.27 -1.27 -33.50
C GLU A 185 -9.47 -0.81 -32.67
#